data_AF-A0A521CT98-F1
#
_entry.id   AF-A0A521CT98-F1
#
_cell.length_a   1.000
_cell.length_b   1.000
_cell.length_c   1.000
_cell.angle_alpha   90.00
_cell.angle_beta   90.00
_cell.angle_gamma   90.00
#
_symmetry.space_group_name_H-M   'P 1'
#
loop_
_entity.id
_entity.type
_entity.pdbx_description
1 polymer ?
#
loop_
_entity_poly.entity_id
_entity_poly.type
_entity_poly.pdbx_seq_one_letter_code
_entity_poly.pdbx_strand_id
1 'polypeptide(L)' 'MAKQQAFGQEALQAKAAHRKMAKVIVATKNNKGKYAYKEVMVEQDNVQEYIQQNKS' A
#
# COMPACT_ATOMS: atom_id res chain seq x y z
N MET A 1 -17.43 -36.41 10.39
CA MET A 1 -16.12 -35.81 10.76
C MET A 1 -15.78 -34.74 9.74
N ALA A 2 -16.22 -33.50 9.98
CA ALA A 2 -16.02 -32.37 9.07
C ALA A 2 -14.57 -31.86 9.16
N LYS A 3 -13.67 -32.48 8.39
CA LYS A 3 -12.25 -32.05 8.29
C LYS A 3 -12.02 -30.95 7.25
N GLN A 4 -13.06 -30.32 6.73
CA GLN A 4 -12.97 -29.33 5.65
C GLN A 4 -13.04 -27.87 6.11
N GLN A 5 -13.42 -27.57 7.36
CA GLN A 5 -13.58 -26.19 7.83
C GLN A 5 -12.29 -25.54 8.39
N ALA A 6 -11.28 -26.31 8.77
CA ALA A 6 -10.03 -25.78 9.34
C ALA A 6 -9.16 -25.04 8.31
N PHE A 7 -9.02 -25.60 7.10
CA PHE A 7 -8.20 -25.01 6.02
C PHE A 7 -8.70 -23.64 5.55
N GLY A 8 -10.02 -23.42 5.57
CA GLY A 8 -10.62 -22.13 5.20
C GLY A 8 -10.32 -21.03 6.22
N GLN A 9 -10.33 -21.36 7.51
CA GLN A 9 -10.05 -20.39 8.57
C GLN A 9 -8.58 -19.99 8.62
N GLU A 10 -7.65 -20.95 8.48
CA GLU A 10 -6.22 -20.66 8.44
C GLU A 10 -5.85 -19.82 7.19
N ALA A 11 -6.42 -20.12 6.03
CA ALA A 11 -6.19 -19.35 4.80
C ALA A 11 -6.78 -17.94 4.88
N LEU A 12 -7.93 -17.76 5.53
CA LEU A 12 -8.54 -16.45 5.77
C LEU A 12 -7.70 -15.62 6.76
N GLN A 13 -7.21 -16.25 7.84
CA GLN A 13 -6.31 -15.60 8.79
C GLN A 13 -4.97 -15.24 8.15
N ALA A 14 -4.41 -16.11 7.31
CA ALA A 14 -3.19 -15.81 6.55
C ALA A 14 -3.41 -14.64 5.58
N LYS A 15 -4.54 -14.61 4.85
CA LYS A 15 -4.89 -13.47 3.98
C LYS A 15 -5.08 -12.17 4.74
N ALA A 16 -5.64 -12.21 5.95
CA ALA A 16 -5.76 -11.04 6.81
C ALA A 16 -4.40 -10.60 7.39
N ALA A 17 -3.49 -11.54 7.64
CA ALA A 17 -2.14 -11.26 8.14
C ALA A 17 -1.18 -10.71 7.07
N HIS A 18 -1.46 -10.93 5.79
CA HIS A 18 -0.68 -10.34 4.70
C HIS A 18 -0.97 -8.85 4.58
N ARG A 19 -0.06 -8.03 5.11
CA ARG A 19 -0.06 -6.58 4.88
C ARG A 19 -0.02 -6.30 3.39
N LYS A 20 -1.08 -5.65 2.87
CA LYS A 20 -1.10 -5.16 1.50
C LYS A 20 -0.33 -3.84 1.46
N MET A 21 0.75 -3.83 0.70
CA MET A 21 1.57 -2.65 0.50
C MET A 21 1.26 -2.02 -0.85
N ALA A 22 1.35 -0.70 -0.92
CA ALA A 22 1.20 0.08 -2.13
C ALA A 22 2.47 0.90 -2.39
N LYS A 23 2.92 0.92 -3.64
CA LYS A 23 3.98 1.81 -4.11
C LYS A 23 3.36 3.15 -4.48
N VAL A 24 3.79 4.21 -3.81
CA VAL A 24 3.36 5.58 -4.12
C VAL A 24 4.53 6.33 -4.76
N ILE A 25 4.25 6.97 -5.90
CA ILE A 25 5.19 7.80 -6.65
C ILE A 25 4.62 9.21 -6.70
N VAL A 26 5.31 10.17 -6.07
CA VAL A 26 4.95 11.60 -6.12
C VAL A 26 5.89 12.30 -7.08
N ALA A 27 5.33 12.96 -8.09
CA ALA A 27 6.08 13.78 -9.04
C ALA A 27 5.89 15.26 -8.73
N THR A 28 7.00 15.99 -8.54
CA THR A 28 6.99 17.44 -8.28
C THR A 28 7.75 18.17 -9.37
N LYS A 29 7.13 19.18 -9.98
CA LYS A 29 7.78 20.05 -10.97
C LYS A 29 8.64 21.10 -10.25
N ASN A 30 9.92 21.17 -10.59
CA ASN A 30 10.81 22.17 -10.04
C ASN A 30 10.80 23.47 -10.86
N ASN A 31 11.40 24.53 -10.31
CA ASN A 31 11.48 25.86 -10.96
C ASN A 31 12.25 25.85 -12.29
N LYS A 32 12.99 24.79 -12.61
CA LYS A 32 13.70 24.59 -13.87
C LYS A 32 12.88 23.80 -14.89
N GLY A 33 11.59 23.55 -14.62
CA GLY A 33 10.67 22.84 -15.49
C GLY A 33 10.86 21.31 -15.55
N LYS A 34 11.73 20.75 -14.72
CA LYS A 34 11.97 19.29 -14.65
C LYS A 34 11.14 18.66 -13.53
N TYR A 35 10.78 17.39 -13.67
CA TYR A 35 10.11 16.62 -12.62
C TYR A 35 11.13 15.88 -11.75
N ALA A 36 10.95 15.96 -10.44
CA ALA A 36 11.58 15.08 -9.47
C ALA A 36 10.54 14.06 -8.99
N TYR A 37 11.00 12.83 -8.71
CA TYR A 37 10.14 11.74 -8.27
C TYR A 37 10.57 11.27 -6.89
N LYS A 38 9.59 11.08 -6.00
CA LYS A 38 9.78 10.45 -4.69
C LYS A 38 8.96 9.16 -4.66
N GLU A 39 9.64 8.05 -4.42
CA GLU A 39 9.03 6.72 -4.35
C GLU A 39 9.05 6.20 -2.91
N VAL A 40 7.93 5.62 -2.47
CA VAL A 40 7.85 4.98 -1.15
C VAL A 40 6.89 3.79 -1.20
N MET A 41 7.13 2.81 -0.34
CA MET A 41 6.18 1.74 -0.04
C MET A 41 5.44 2.08 1.25
N VAL A 42 4.11 2.16 1.19
CA VAL A 42 3.24 2.39 2.36
C VAL A 42 2.20 1.28 2.46
N GLU A 43 1.60 1.10 3.63
CA GLU A 43 0.42 0.23 3.76
C GLU A 43 -0.70 0.78 2.87
N GLN A 44 -1.44 -0.11 2.20
CA GLN A 44 -2.46 0.23 1.23
C GLN A 44 -3.49 1.23 1.79
N ASP A 45 -3.87 1.06 3.06
CA ASP A 45 -4.87 1.90 3.73
C ASP A 45 -4.35 3.32 4.01
N ASN A 46 -3.04 3.51 4.06
CA ASN A 46 -2.39 4.80 4.36
C ASN A 46 -2.01 5.60 3.10
N VAL A 47 -2.30 5.09 1.91
CA VAL A 47 -1.93 5.75 0.63
C VAL A 47 -2.54 7.14 0.53
N GLN A 48 -3.82 7.29 0.88
CA GLN A 48 -4.53 8.57 0.74
C GLN A 48 -3.93 9.64 1.67
N GLU A 49 -3.63 9.27 2.92
CA GLU A 49 -2.99 10.15 3.88
C GLU A 49 -1.59 10.55 3.40
N TYR A 50 -0.78 9.59 2.94
CA TYR A 50 0.55 9.87 2.44
C TYR A 50 0.54 10.84 1.25
N ILE A 51 -0.39 10.65 0.30
CA ILE A 51 -0.55 11.55 -0.85
C ILE A 51 -0.92 12.96 -0.38
N GLN A 52 -1.85 13.10 0.57
CA GLN A 52 -2.27 14.41 1.07
C GLN A 52 -1.12 15.16 1.78
N GLN A 53 -0.33 14.46 2.60
CA GLN A 53 0.81 15.03 3.31
C GLN A 53 1.97 15.45 2.39
N ASN A 54 2.11 14.81 1.22
CA ASN A 54 3.22 15.03 0.29
C ASN A 54 2.79 15.76 -0.99
N LYS A 55 1.57 16.30 -1.04
CA LYS A 55 1.11 17.13 -2.16
C LYS A 55 1.82 18.48 -2.10
N SER A 56 2.52 18.84 -3.18
CA SER A 56 3.16 20.15 -3.38
C SER A 56 2.18 21.17 -3.96
#